data_AF-A0A3D2UVT7-F1
#
_entry.id   AF-A0A3D2UVT7-F1
#
_cell.length_a   1.000
_cell.length_b   1.000
_cell.length_c   1.000
_cell.angle_alpha   90.00
_cell.angle_beta   90.00
_cell.angle_gamma   90.00
#
_symmetry.space_group_name_H-M   'P 1'
#
loop_
_entity.id
_entity.type
_entity.pdbx_description
1 polymer ?
#
loop_
_entity_poly.entity_id
_entity_poly.type
_entity_poly.pdbx_seq_one_letter_code
_entity_poly.pdbx_strand_id
1 'polypeptide(L)'
;MVTIRQGNLLMSVLLSGLIFVGGIGEASTAEDLYRKGFDLSVDGNSEASRQAYLQALKIRQDFAEAHHALGVLYFSRGQGVEAIDHFRKAEKHYRNRRDEQAKKNLTIVRRNLEKAYKDLGLTPEDFGIGNQLHADLGWQTTGVGFQIGNVGQIITPYHVLGDAKKFRARFMDGTTAPLELVKKFVIYDIAVLKLTNPENRSSQILYLGDDSRLEVGDSVYTVDFSKLSDPDTPLFQGTILKKNVGEEKSTKVFKLDLQVKRNHSGGPLLNKWGQVIGMVLTPRFAKKNFTRLEEPSKKASFAIKSSYLDQILSGLPGSAKPGHLPEKTVEGDSVELKISSNAFKKNFIFIEKEN
;
A
#
# COMPACT_ATOMS: atom_id res chain seq x y z
N MET A 1 13.67 27.83 21.43
CA MET A 1 13.77 26.54 20.72
C MET A 1 14.25 25.51 21.73
N VAL A 2 13.36 24.62 22.17
CA VAL A 2 13.72 23.52 23.07
C VAL A 2 13.74 22.23 22.24
N THR A 3 14.87 21.51 22.26
CA THR A 3 14.99 20.20 21.61
C THR A 3 14.69 19.15 22.66
N ILE A 4 13.55 18.47 22.54
CA ILE A 4 13.17 17.40 23.47
C ILE A 4 13.54 16.07 22.82
N ARG A 5 14.29 15.22 23.54
CA ARG A 5 14.56 13.83 23.14
C ARG A 5 13.50 12.92 23.75
N GLN A 6 12.63 12.35 22.92
CA GLN A 6 11.85 11.15 23.27
C GLN A 6 12.32 10.02 22.34
N GLY A 7 13.09 9.08 22.88
CA GLY A 7 13.78 8.05 22.09
C GLY A 7 14.81 8.61 21.09
N ASN A 8 15.29 7.76 20.17
CA ASN A 8 16.32 8.09 19.18
C ASN A 8 15.86 9.07 18.06
N LEU A 9 14.90 9.96 18.31
CA LEU A 9 14.36 10.94 17.36
C LEU A 9 14.42 12.36 17.94
N LEU A 10 14.58 13.35 17.05
CA LEU A 10 14.67 14.76 17.43
C LEU A 10 13.34 15.47 17.14
N MET A 11 12.82 16.18 18.15
CA MET A 11 11.66 17.06 18.03
C MET A 11 12.06 18.48 18.49
N SER A 12 11.74 19.49 17.69
CA SER A 12 12.01 20.90 17.99
C SER A 12 10.72 21.66 18.32
N VAL A 13 10.68 22.30 19.49
CA VAL A 13 9.49 22.98 20.04
C VAL A 13 9.60 24.50 19.91
N LEU A 14 8.49 25.13 19.56
CA LEU A 14 8.25 26.58 19.62
C LEU A 14 7.13 26.87 20.63
N LEU A 15 7.48 27.35 21.83
CA LEU A 15 6.57 28.20 22.61
C LEU A 15 6.82 29.63 22.14
N SER A 16 5.95 30.15 21.27
CA SER A 16 5.80 31.59 21.07
C SER A 16 4.57 32.04 21.83
N GLY A 17 4.80 32.82 22.89
CA GLY A 17 3.76 33.38 23.73
C GLY A 17 2.81 34.27 22.94
N LEU A 18 1.51 33.98 23.06
CA LEU A 18 0.46 34.96 22.91
C LEU A 18 -0.23 35.08 24.27
N ILE A 19 -0.41 36.32 24.71
CA ILE A 19 -1.11 36.71 25.93
C ILE A 19 -2.57 36.27 25.79
N PHE A 20 -3.08 35.56 26.79
CA PHE A 20 -4.47 35.14 26.87
C PHE A 20 -5.30 36.30 27.44
N VAL A 21 -6.18 36.88 26.62
CA VAL A 21 -7.35 37.63 27.12
C VAL A 21 -8.55 36.75 26.80
N GLY A 22 -9.28 36.35 27.84
CA GLY A 22 -10.32 35.33 27.74
C GLY A 22 -11.63 35.83 27.12
N GLY A 23 -12.38 34.86 26.57
CA GLY A 23 -13.83 34.91 26.46
C GLY A 23 -14.41 34.73 25.04
N ILE A 24 -15.39 33.82 24.94
CA ILE A 24 -16.32 33.54 23.82
C ILE A 24 -15.75 32.59 22.75
N GLY A 25 -16.53 31.57 22.39
CA GLY A 25 -16.10 30.39 21.63
C GLY A 25 -15.52 30.71 20.25
N GLU A 26 -14.20 30.87 20.18
CA GLU A 26 -13.46 30.97 18.94
C GLU A 26 -13.35 29.61 18.25
N ALA A 27 -13.63 29.59 16.95
CA ALA A 27 -13.32 28.45 16.10
C ALA A 27 -11.82 28.16 16.22
N SER A 28 -11.46 26.98 16.73
CA SER A 28 -10.05 26.63 16.96
C SER A 28 -9.26 26.71 15.65
N THR A 29 -8.19 27.50 15.64
CA THR A 29 -7.32 27.61 14.46
C THR A 29 -6.52 26.32 14.25
N ALA A 30 -5.89 26.17 13.08
CA ALA A 30 -4.99 25.05 12.84
C ALA A 30 -3.83 25.03 13.87
N GLU A 31 -3.34 26.20 14.24
CA GLU A 31 -2.30 26.40 15.26
C GLU A 31 -2.75 25.96 16.65
N ASP A 32 -3.97 26.30 17.06
CA ASP A 32 -4.50 25.90 18.38
C ASP A 32 -4.66 24.39 18.48
N LEU A 33 -5.17 23.77 17.41
CA LEU A 33 -5.30 22.32 17.30
C LEU A 33 -3.94 21.62 17.28
N TYR A 34 -2.95 22.19 16.60
CA TYR A 34 -1.58 21.68 16.63
C TYR A 34 -0.97 21.79 18.03
N ARG A 35 -1.12 22.93 18.72
CA ARG A 35 -0.64 23.12 20.10
C ARG A 35 -1.29 22.13 21.05
N LYS A 36 -2.61 21.97 20.98
CA LYS A 36 -3.35 20.95 21.73
C LYS A 36 -2.83 19.54 21.43
N GLY A 37 -2.57 19.22 20.17
CA GLY A 37 -1.99 17.94 19.77
C GLY A 37 -0.61 17.71 20.36
N PHE A 38 0.20 18.76 20.42
CA PHE A 38 1.53 18.73 21.04
C PHE A 38 1.46 18.45 22.53
N ASP A 39 0.64 19.20 23.27
CA ASP A 39 0.49 19.04 24.72
C ASP A 39 0.01 17.62 25.05
N LEU A 40 -1.00 17.12 24.32
CA LEU A 40 -1.48 15.75 24.46
C LEU A 40 -0.40 14.70 24.14
N SER A 41 0.53 15.00 23.23
CA SER A 41 1.66 14.09 22.94
C SER A 41 2.65 14.05 24.09
N VAL A 42 2.90 15.19 24.74
CA VAL A 42 3.79 15.30 25.92
C VAL A 42 3.19 14.53 27.09
N ASP A 43 1.87 14.62 27.26
CA ASP A 43 1.11 13.88 28.28
C ASP A 43 0.99 12.37 28.00
N GLY A 44 1.57 11.89 26.89
CA GLY A 44 1.51 10.50 26.47
C GLY A 44 0.16 10.08 25.89
N ASN A 45 -0.82 10.99 25.80
CA ASN A 45 -2.12 10.77 25.19
C ASN A 45 -2.04 10.79 23.65
N SER A 46 -1.39 9.76 23.14
CA SER A 46 -0.98 9.65 21.75
C SER A 46 -2.16 9.55 20.77
N GLU A 47 -3.33 9.05 21.18
CA GLU A 47 -4.50 9.00 20.29
C GLU A 47 -5.21 10.36 20.20
N ALA A 48 -5.41 11.04 21.32
CA ALA A 48 -5.99 12.38 21.32
C ALA A 48 -5.06 13.38 20.59
N SER A 49 -3.75 13.24 20.77
CA SER A 49 -2.73 13.99 20.03
C SER A 49 -2.87 13.80 18.51
N ARG A 50 -2.97 12.55 18.05
CA ARG A 50 -3.18 12.21 16.63
C ARG A 50 -4.42 12.90 16.07
N GLN A 51 -5.54 12.82 16.79
CA GLN A 51 -6.80 13.44 16.35
C GLN A 51 -6.68 14.96 16.24
N ALA A 52 -6.04 15.61 17.21
CA ALA A 52 -5.83 17.05 17.19
C ALA A 52 -4.97 17.49 15.99
N TYR A 53 -3.88 16.77 15.68
CA TYR A 53 -3.09 17.04 14.48
C TYR A 53 -3.87 16.81 13.17
N LEU A 54 -4.69 15.76 13.09
CA LEU A 54 -5.54 15.52 11.92
C LEU A 54 -6.59 16.62 11.75
N GLN A 55 -7.16 17.13 12.84
CA GLN A 55 -8.06 18.28 12.80
C GLN A 55 -7.34 19.55 12.33
N ALA A 56 -6.10 19.79 12.79
CA ALA A 56 -5.29 20.90 12.27
C ALA A 56 -5.07 20.80 10.76
N LEU A 57 -4.80 19.58 10.25
CA LEU A 57 -4.63 19.32 8.82
C LEU A 57 -5.92 19.43 8.00
N LYS A 58 -7.09 19.22 8.61
CA LYS A 58 -8.38 19.49 7.96
C LYS A 58 -8.57 20.98 7.68
N ILE A 59 -8.10 21.85 8.59
CA ILE A 59 -8.17 23.31 8.42
C ILE A 59 -7.07 23.79 7.48
N ARG A 60 -5.83 23.29 7.66
CA ARG A 60 -4.67 23.68 6.87
C ARG A 60 -3.89 22.46 6.39
N GLN A 61 -4.16 22.06 5.14
CA GLN A 61 -3.59 20.86 4.55
C GLN A 61 -2.07 20.96 4.31
N ASP A 62 -1.52 22.16 4.15
CA ASP A 62 -0.09 22.39 3.93
C ASP A 62 0.70 22.64 5.23
N PHE A 63 0.11 22.34 6.39
CA PHE A 63 0.72 22.60 7.69
C PHE A 63 1.87 21.61 7.97
N ALA A 64 3.08 22.03 7.59
CA ALA A 64 4.30 21.23 7.65
C ALA A 64 4.61 20.68 9.05
N GLU A 65 4.41 21.50 10.09
CA GLU A 65 4.63 21.15 11.49
C GLU A 65 3.70 20.02 11.96
N ALA A 66 2.41 20.07 11.59
CA ALA A 66 1.44 19.04 11.94
C ALA A 66 1.75 17.71 11.21
N HIS A 67 2.15 17.78 9.93
CA HIS A 67 2.64 16.60 9.22
C HIS A 67 3.90 16.02 9.89
N HIS A 68 4.88 16.83 10.26
CA HIS A 68 6.10 16.36 10.92
C HIS A 68 5.79 15.69 12.27
N ALA A 69 4.91 16.30 13.08
CA ALA A 69 4.50 15.76 14.37
C ALA A 69 3.78 14.41 14.25
N LEU A 70 2.85 14.27 13.30
CA LEU A 70 2.22 12.98 12.98
C LEU A 70 3.26 11.95 12.52
N GLY A 71 4.24 12.37 11.73
CA GLY A 71 5.33 11.49 11.31
C GLY A 71 6.11 10.91 12.49
N VAL A 72 6.47 11.75 13.46
CA VAL A 72 7.15 11.32 14.70
C VAL A 72 6.27 10.40 15.52
N LEU A 73 5.00 10.74 15.69
CA LEU A 73 4.02 9.97 16.46
C LEU A 73 3.78 8.58 15.87
N TYR A 74 3.62 8.48 14.54
CA TYR A 74 3.50 7.19 13.88
C TYR A 74 4.79 6.37 13.99
N PHE A 75 5.94 7.02 13.87
CA PHE A 75 7.23 6.34 13.98
C PHE A 75 7.45 5.73 15.37
N SER A 76 7.13 6.46 16.44
CA SER A 76 7.28 5.97 17.82
C SER A 76 6.37 4.78 18.12
N ARG A 77 5.25 4.65 17.41
CA ARG A 77 4.32 3.51 17.48
C ARG A 77 4.65 2.35 16.55
N GLY A 78 5.79 2.41 15.84
CA GLY A 78 6.19 1.38 14.87
C GLY A 78 5.41 1.44 13.54
N GLN A 79 4.59 2.47 13.33
CA GLN A 79 3.79 2.68 12.11
C GLN A 79 4.62 3.42 11.05
N GLY A 80 5.69 2.78 10.59
CA GLY A 80 6.74 3.50 9.86
C GLY A 80 6.38 3.98 8.42
N VAL A 81 5.31 3.49 7.79
CA VAL A 81 4.96 3.89 6.39
C VAL A 81 4.13 5.17 6.46
N GLU A 82 3.21 5.21 7.40
CA GLU A 82 2.46 6.38 7.82
C GLU A 82 3.43 7.48 8.26
N ALA A 83 4.47 7.10 9.03
CA ALA A 83 5.54 8.02 9.38
C ALA A 83 6.25 8.60 8.16
N ILE A 84 6.69 7.76 7.22
CA ILE A 84 7.36 8.21 5.99
C ILE A 84 6.44 9.10 5.15
N ASP A 85 5.17 8.74 4.97
CA ASP A 85 4.20 9.55 4.22
C ASP A 85 4.09 10.97 4.80
N HIS A 86 3.92 11.06 6.12
CA HIS A 86 3.85 12.34 6.83
C HIS A 86 5.18 13.12 6.80
N PHE A 87 6.33 12.46 6.93
CA PHE A 87 7.63 13.12 6.77
C PHE A 87 7.84 13.66 5.35
N ARG A 88 7.43 12.94 4.30
CA ARG A 88 7.52 13.43 2.91
C ARG A 88 6.63 14.64 2.67
N LYS A 89 5.40 14.63 3.20
CA LYS A 89 4.49 15.79 3.15
C LYS A 89 5.12 16.98 3.87
N ALA A 90 5.61 16.80 5.10
CA ALA A 90 6.32 17.85 5.83
C ALA A 90 7.52 18.39 5.05
N GLU A 91 8.35 17.52 4.46
CA GLU A 91 9.50 17.91 3.66
C GLU A 91 9.09 18.77 2.45
N LYS A 92 8.05 18.35 1.72
CA LYS A 92 7.49 19.09 0.59
C LYS A 92 7.07 20.50 1.01
N HIS A 93 6.34 20.64 2.12
CA HIS A 93 5.85 21.94 2.58
C HIS A 93 6.97 22.82 3.14
N TYR A 94 7.94 22.27 3.88
CA TYR A 94 9.09 23.05 4.34
C TYR A 94 10.00 23.54 3.21
N ARG A 95 10.17 22.78 2.11
CA ARG A 95 10.94 23.23 0.94
C ARG A 95 10.38 24.50 0.30
N ASN A 96 9.07 24.74 0.43
CA ASN A 96 8.39 25.89 -0.14
C ASN A 96 8.45 27.14 0.77
N ARG A 97 8.96 27.00 2.00
CA ARG A 97 9.08 28.09 2.98
C ARG A 97 10.50 28.66 3.01
N ARG A 98 10.61 29.98 3.18
CA ARG A 98 11.90 30.71 3.15
C ARG A 98 12.43 31.08 4.54
N ASP A 99 11.63 30.90 5.59
CA ASP A 99 12.02 31.26 6.96
C ASP A 99 13.08 30.32 7.55
N GLU A 100 13.93 30.86 8.43
CA GLU A 100 15.04 30.11 9.05
C GLU A 100 14.57 28.92 9.89
N GLN A 101 13.36 28.99 10.45
CA GLN A 101 12.79 27.89 11.21
C GLN A 101 12.42 26.72 10.29
N ALA A 102 11.81 27.00 9.13
CA ALA A 102 11.52 25.98 8.13
C ALA A 102 12.80 25.28 7.62
N LYS A 103 13.91 26.00 7.44
CA LYS A 103 15.20 25.38 7.06
C LYS A 103 15.73 24.41 8.12
N LYS A 104 15.63 24.78 9.40
CA LYS A 104 15.99 23.89 10.53
C LYS A 104 15.08 22.67 10.58
N ASN A 105 13.77 22.88 10.49
CA ASN A 105 12.78 21.79 10.52
C ASN A 105 12.95 20.85 9.32
N LEU A 106 13.24 21.38 8.13
CA LEU A 106 13.54 20.59 6.93
C LEU A 106 14.71 19.65 7.15
N THR A 107 15.77 20.13 7.80
CA THR A 107 16.95 19.30 8.13
C THR A 107 16.57 18.15 9.08
N ILE A 108 15.73 18.42 10.06
CA ILE A 108 15.25 17.40 11.01
C ILE A 108 14.35 16.38 10.31
N VAL A 109 13.39 16.84 9.50
CA VAL A 109 12.50 15.97 8.73
C VAL A 109 13.30 15.04 7.82
N ARG A 110 14.31 15.55 7.11
CA ARG A 110 15.17 14.74 6.25
C ARG A 110 15.90 13.64 7.01
N ARG A 111 16.43 13.93 8.20
CA ARG A 111 17.08 12.90 9.04
C ARG A 111 16.08 11.87 9.55
N ASN A 112 14.89 12.30 9.98
CA ASN A 112 13.84 11.40 10.41
C ASN A 112 13.37 10.49 9.26
N LEU A 113 13.27 11.06 8.05
CA LEU A 113 12.91 10.35 6.83
C LEU A 113 13.99 9.31 6.45
N GLU A 114 15.27 9.70 6.46
CA GLU A 114 16.40 8.81 6.20
C GLU A 114 16.44 7.65 7.20
N LYS A 115 16.28 7.95 8.48
CA LYS A 115 16.20 6.92 9.52
C LYS A 115 15.02 5.98 9.29
N ALA A 116 13.84 6.53 8.97
CA ALA A 116 12.66 5.71 8.74
C ALA A 116 12.81 4.78 7.53
N TYR A 117 13.42 5.28 6.44
CA TYR A 117 13.79 4.46 5.30
C TYR A 117 14.74 3.33 5.70
N LYS A 118 15.82 3.66 6.42
CA LYS A 118 16.82 2.69 6.88
C LYS A 118 16.21 1.60 7.77
N ASP A 119 15.42 1.98 8.77
CA ASP A 119 14.83 1.05 9.75
C ASP A 119 13.81 0.09 9.11
N LEU A 120 13.26 0.47 7.96
CA LEU A 120 12.29 -0.33 7.21
C LEU A 120 12.88 -1.04 5.99
N GLY A 121 14.14 -0.76 5.63
CA GLY A 121 14.74 -1.24 4.39
C GLY A 121 14.03 -0.72 3.14
N LEU A 122 13.53 0.52 3.19
CA LEU A 122 12.80 1.19 2.09
C LEU A 122 13.64 2.31 1.50
N THR A 123 13.34 2.72 0.27
CA THR A 123 13.95 3.86 -0.42
C THR A 123 12.90 4.91 -0.83
N PRO A 124 13.29 6.15 -1.20
CA PRO A 124 12.35 7.14 -1.73
C PRO A 124 11.52 6.65 -2.92
N GLU A 125 12.12 5.80 -3.76
CA GLU A 125 11.48 5.20 -4.93
C GLU A 125 10.33 4.26 -4.55
N ASP A 126 10.38 3.60 -3.38
CA ASP A 126 9.28 2.77 -2.87
C ASP A 126 8.01 3.58 -2.57
N PHE A 127 8.12 4.90 -2.48
CA PHE A 127 6.99 5.82 -2.34
C PHE A 127 6.81 6.70 -3.58
N GLY A 128 7.55 6.43 -4.65
CA GLY A 128 7.52 7.13 -5.93
C GLY A 128 6.34 6.73 -6.83
N ILE A 129 5.15 6.47 -6.28
CA ILE A 129 3.94 6.41 -7.11
C ILE A 129 3.65 7.84 -7.58
N GLY A 130 4.15 8.13 -8.79
CA GLY A 130 3.63 9.12 -9.72
C GLY A 130 3.37 10.53 -9.19
N ASN A 131 4.33 11.43 -9.42
CA ASN A 131 3.92 12.71 -10.00
C ASN A 131 3.19 12.36 -11.31
N GLN A 132 1.98 12.89 -11.49
CA GLN A 132 0.95 12.53 -12.49
C GLN A 132 0.07 11.35 -12.08
N LEU A 133 -0.92 11.66 -11.25
CA LEU A 133 -2.27 11.15 -11.38
C LEU A 133 -3.14 12.18 -10.67
N HIS A 134 -4.14 12.70 -11.36
CA HIS A 134 -5.07 13.66 -10.78
C HIS A 134 -5.64 13.07 -9.48
N ALA A 135 -5.12 13.52 -8.34
CA ALA A 135 -5.85 13.46 -7.11
C ALA A 135 -7.04 14.39 -7.34
N ASP A 136 -8.15 13.84 -7.82
CA ASP A 136 -9.44 14.42 -7.51
C ASP A 136 -9.41 14.70 -6.01
N LEU A 137 -9.55 15.97 -5.63
CA LEU A 137 -9.47 16.42 -4.24
C LEU A 137 -10.32 15.47 -3.37
N GLY A 138 -9.66 14.61 -2.59
CA GLY A 138 -10.34 13.61 -1.75
C GLY A 138 -10.06 12.15 -2.05
N TRP A 139 -9.36 11.76 -3.13
CA TRP A 139 -9.03 10.36 -3.42
C TRP A 139 -7.51 10.11 -3.45
N GLN A 140 -7.07 9.03 -2.81
CA GLN A 140 -5.67 8.60 -2.76
C GLN A 140 -5.52 7.18 -3.30
N THR A 141 -4.63 6.98 -4.27
CA THR A 141 -4.18 5.64 -4.69
C THR A 141 -3.38 4.99 -3.56
N THR A 142 -3.80 3.81 -3.11
CA THR A 142 -3.20 3.12 -1.96
C THR A 142 -2.57 1.77 -2.29
N GLY A 143 -2.88 1.19 -3.45
CA GLY A 143 -2.33 -0.08 -3.85
C GLY A 143 -2.90 -0.59 -5.16
N VAL A 144 -2.70 -1.88 -5.40
CA VAL A 144 -3.04 -2.57 -6.64
C VAL A 144 -3.94 -3.76 -6.33
N GLY A 145 -4.85 -4.05 -7.24
CA GLY A 145 -5.60 -5.30 -7.28
C GLY A 145 -5.71 -5.82 -8.70
N PHE A 146 -6.26 -7.01 -8.84
CA PHE A 146 -6.54 -7.61 -10.14
C PHE A 146 -7.89 -8.32 -10.16
N GLN A 147 -8.50 -8.35 -11.35
CA GLN A 147 -9.77 -9.01 -11.60
C GLN A 147 -9.59 -10.53 -11.69
N ILE A 148 -10.35 -11.28 -10.90
CA ILE A 148 -10.28 -12.75 -10.85
C ILE A 148 -11.56 -13.39 -10.34
N GLY A 149 -11.87 -14.59 -10.81
CA GLY A 149 -13.09 -15.32 -10.48
C GLY A 149 -14.25 -14.89 -11.36
N ASN A 150 -15.08 -13.95 -10.90
CA ASN A 150 -16.26 -13.45 -11.62
C ASN A 150 -16.02 -12.05 -12.21
N VAL A 151 -16.84 -11.66 -13.19
CA VAL A 151 -16.74 -10.34 -13.82
C VAL A 151 -16.87 -9.23 -12.77
N GLY A 152 -15.90 -8.31 -12.75
CA GLY A 152 -15.84 -7.20 -11.80
C GLY A 152 -15.49 -7.57 -10.36
N GLN A 153 -15.14 -8.82 -10.09
CA GLN A 153 -14.60 -9.25 -8.80
C GLN A 153 -13.10 -9.01 -8.78
N ILE A 154 -12.61 -8.37 -7.71
CA ILE A 154 -11.24 -7.91 -7.59
C ILE A 154 -10.66 -8.44 -6.30
N ILE A 155 -9.42 -8.90 -6.35
CA ILE A 155 -8.65 -9.24 -5.16
C ILE A 155 -7.52 -8.24 -4.96
N THR A 156 -7.29 -7.86 -3.71
CA THR A 156 -6.24 -6.91 -3.31
C THR A 156 -5.86 -7.16 -1.85
N PRO A 157 -4.71 -6.68 -1.37
CA PRO A 157 -4.39 -6.75 0.04
C PRO A 157 -5.35 -5.92 0.90
N TYR A 158 -5.73 -6.41 2.07
CA TYR A 158 -6.69 -5.71 2.94
C TYR A 158 -6.15 -4.35 3.45
N HIS A 159 -4.86 -4.26 3.77
CA HIS A 159 -4.23 -3.02 4.26
C HIS A 159 -4.28 -1.87 3.24
N VAL A 160 -4.47 -2.17 1.95
CA VAL A 160 -4.65 -1.15 0.90
C VAL A 160 -5.92 -0.34 1.14
N LEU A 161 -6.93 -0.93 1.77
CA LEU A 161 -8.19 -0.27 2.11
C LEU A 161 -8.04 0.63 3.35
N GLY A 162 -7.32 0.16 4.37
CA GLY A 162 -7.22 0.83 5.66
C GLY A 162 -8.60 1.02 6.31
N ASP A 163 -8.82 2.18 6.92
CA ASP A 163 -10.08 2.54 7.61
C ASP A 163 -11.08 3.33 6.74
N ALA A 164 -10.81 3.47 5.44
CA ALA A 164 -11.69 4.22 4.55
C ALA A 164 -13.03 3.51 4.37
N LYS A 165 -14.09 4.29 4.13
CA LYS A 165 -15.46 3.78 3.91
C LYS A 165 -15.82 3.64 2.44
N LYS A 166 -15.13 4.39 1.57
CA LYS A 166 -15.38 4.37 0.12
C LYS A 166 -14.09 4.05 -0.61
N PHE A 167 -14.24 3.21 -1.62
CA PHE A 167 -13.17 2.75 -2.47
C PHE A 167 -13.60 2.89 -3.93
N ARG A 168 -12.64 3.16 -4.81
CA ARG A 168 -12.86 3.12 -6.25
C ARG A 168 -11.69 2.43 -6.95
N ALA A 169 -12.04 1.74 -8.04
CA ALA A 169 -11.08 1.26 -9.01
C ALA A 169 -10.69 2.44 -9.89
N ARG A 170 -9.39 2.62 -10.13
CA ARG A 170 -8.89 3.42 -11.24
C ARG A 170 -8.22 2.49 -12.25
N PHE A 171 -8.72 2.53 -13.47
CA PHE A 171 -8.25 1.70 -14.56
C PHE A 171 -7.09 2.40 -15.30
N MET A 172 -6.43 1.65 -16.19
CA MET A 172 -5.31 2.15 -16.99
C MET A 172 -5.67 3.30 -17.93
N ASP A 173 -6.92 3.32 -18.40
CA ASP A 173 -7.46 4.40 -19.25
C ASP A 173 -7.77 5.67 -18.44
N GLY A 174 -7.47 5.69 -17.13
CA GLY A 174 -7.74 6.78 -16.21
C GLY A 174 -9.17 6.83 -15.69
N THR A 175 -10.08 6.04 -16.25
CA THR A 175 -11.47 6.01 -15.78
C THR A 175 -11.57 5.36 -14.40
N THR A 176 -12.63 5.70 -13.68
CA THR A 176 -12.86 5.17 -12.33
C THR A 176 -14.22 4.50 -12.20
N ALA A 177 -14.34 3.57 -11.24
CA ALA A 177 -15.60 2.92 -10.90
C ALA A 177 -15.68 2.63 -9.38
N PRO A 178 -16.87 2.72 -8.76
CA PRO A 178 -17.02 2.43 -7.34
C PRO A 178 -16.73 0.95 -7.03
N LEU A 179 -16.18 0.72 -5.85
CA LEU A 179 -15.91 -0.62 -5.32
C LEU A 179 -16.66 -0.85 -4.01
N GLU A 180 -17.24 -2.03 -3.87
CA GLU A 180 -17.80 -2.52 -2.62
C GLU A 180 -16.92 -3.62 -2.04
N LEU A 181 -16.76 -3.61 -0.71
CA LEU A 181 -16.08 -4.69 0.01
C LEU A 181 -17.03 -5.88 0.15
N VAL A 182 -16.72 -6.97 -0.55
CA VAL A 182 -17.47 -8.23 -0.45
C VAL A 182 -17.07 -8.98 0.82
N LYS A 183 -15.77 -9.18 1.02
CA LYS A 183 -15.25 -9.93 2.17
C LYS A 183 -13.80 -9.55 2.45
N LYS A 184 -13.41 -9.58 3.73
CA LYS A 184 -12.04 -9.39 4.20
C LYS A 184 -11.54 -10.58 5.01
N PHE A 185 -10.26 -10.89 4.85
CA PHE A 185 -9.55 -11.94 5.58
C PHE A 185 -8.33 -11.32 6.24
N VAL A 186 -8.52 -10.81 7.47
CA VAL A 186 -7.52 -9.99 8.19
C VAL A 186 -6.20 -10.73 8.42
N ILE A 187 -6.25 -12.03 8.74
CA ILE A 187 -5.06 -12.84 9.04
C ILE A 187 -4.13 -12.93 7.83
N TYR A 188 -4.70 -13.08 6.63
CA TYR A 188 -3.93 -13.22 5.38
C TYR A 188 -3.81 -11.91 4.61
N ASP A 189 -4.36 -10.82 5.15
CA ASP A 189 -4.36 -9.49 4.53
C ASP A 189 -4.94 -9.53 3.11
N ILE A 190 -6.11 -10.15 2.96
CA ILE A 190 -6.82 -10.25 1.67
C ILE A 190 -8.14 -9.52 1.77
N ALA A 191 -8.46 -8.72 0.77
CA ALA A 191 -9.79 -8.19 0.52
C ALA A 191 -10.29 -8.64 -0.84
N VAL A 192 -11.56 -9.05 -0.88
CA VAL A 192 -12.30 -9.26 -2.11
C VAL A 192 -13.27 -8.10 -2.28
N LEU A 193 -13.15 -7.40 -3.39
CA LEU A 193 -13.96 -6.25 -3.78
C LEU A 193 -14.81 -6.61 -5.00
N LYS A 194 -15.85 -5.83 -5.25
CA LYS A 194 -16.67 -5.94 -6.45
C LYS A 194 -16.96 -4.56 -7.04
N LEU A 195 -16.89 -4.45 -8.36
CA LEU A 195 -17.39 -3.30 -9.10
C LEU A 195 -18.92 -3.21 -8.97
N THR A 196 -19.44 -2.02 -8.68
CA THR A 196 -20.90 -1.82 -8.61
C THR A 196 -21.57 -1.93 -9.97
N ASN A 197 -20.91 -1.45 -11.04
CA ASN A 197 -21.41 -1.50 -12.42
C ASN A 197 -20.38 -2.20 -13.35
N PRO A 198 -20.28 -3.54 -13.29
CA PRO A 198 -19.26 -4.29 -14.03
C PRO A 198 -19.57 -4.40 -15.54
N GLU A 199 -20.81 -4.21 -15.95
CA GLU A 199 -21.34 -4.58 -17.28
C GLU A 199 -20.76 -3.73 -18.43
N ASN A 200 -20.19 -2.56 -18.11
CA ASN A 200 -19.52 -1.69 -19.07
C ASN A 200 -18.00 -1.93 -19.16
N ARG A 201 -17.48 -3.02 -18.57
CA ARG A 201 -16.04 -3.28 -18.45
C ARG A 201 -15.66 -4.69 -18.92
N SER A 202 -14.41 -4.79 -19.39
CA SER A 202 -13.80 -5.91 -20.12
C SER A 202 -14.20 -7.32 -19.65
N SER A 203 -14.45 -8.21 -20.60
CA SER A 203 -14.94 -9.59 -20.43
C SER A 203 -13.85 -10.65 -20.18
N GLN A 204 -12.57 -10.30 -20.29
CA GLN A 204 -11.46 -11.24 -20.07
C GLN A 204 -10.94 -11.17 -18.65
N ILE A 205 -11.26 -12.18 -17.84
CA ILE A 205 -10.83 -12.33 -16.45
C ILE A 205 -9.55 -13.18 -16.39
N LEU A 206 -8.65 -12.89 -15.45
CA LEU A 206 -7.49 -13.74 -15.20
C LEU A 206 -7.92 -15.12 -14.66
N TYR A 207 -7.18 -16.15 -15.09
CA TYR A 207 -7.43 -17.53 -14.66
C TYR A 207 -6.44 -17.93 -13.57
N LEU A 208 -6.91 -18.74 -12.63
CA LEU A 208 -6.03 -19.38 -11.65
C LEU A 208 -5.21 -20.49 -12.33
N GLY A 209 -3.93 -20.52 -12.02
CA GLY A 209 -3.05 -21.64 -12.30
C GLY A 209 -3.05 -22.62 -11.12
N ASP A 210 -2.83 -23.89 -11.42
CA ASP A 210 -2.70 -24.93 -10.40
C ASP A 210 -1.30 -24.90 -9.78
N ASP A 211 -1.22 -24.43 -8.54
CA ASP A 211 0.05 -24.30 -7.82
C ASP A 211 0.62 -25.63 -7.30
N SER A 212 -0.17 -26.71 -7.29
CA SER A 212 0.28 -28.02 -6.79
C SER A 212 1.39 -28.62 -7.66
N ARG A 213 1.38 -28.27 -8.96
CA ARG A 213 2.34 -28.68 -9.98
C ARG A 213 3.64 -27.88 -10.00
N LEU A 214 3.73 -26.79 -9.23
CA LEU A 214 4.91 -25.94 -9.20
C LEU A 214 5.97 -26.51 -8.27
N GLU A 215 7.23 -26.44 -8.66
CA GLU A 215 8.37 -26.89 -7.88
C GLU A 215 9.32 -25.77 -7.46
N VAL A 216 10.16 -26.06 -6.46
CA VAL A 216 11.27 -25.16 -6.10
C VAL A 216 12.19 -25.00 -7.31
N GLY A 217 12.52 -23.75 -7.65
CA GLY A 217 13.27 -23.40 -8.85
C GLY A 217 12.41 -22.98 -10.04
N ASP A 218 11.09 -23.23 -10.02
CA ASP A 218 10.22 -22.80 -11.12
C ASP A 218 10.21 -21.28 -11.25
N SER A 219 10.23 -20.82 -12.50
CA SER A 219 10.16 -19.40 -12.84
C SER A 219 8.76 -18.85 -12.60
N VAL A 220 8.72 -17.68 -11.96
CA VAL A 220 7.50 -16.94 -11.65
C VAL A 220 7.66 -15.48 -12.05
N TYR A 221 6.54 -14.83 -12.35
CA TYR A 221 6.53 -13.51 -12.95
C TYR A 221 5.57 -12.56 -12.22
N THR A 222 5.90 -11.29 -12.18
CA THR A 222 4.97 -10.21 -11.81
C THR A 222 5.25 -8.97 -12.64
N VAL A 223 4.43 -7.93 -12.47
CA VAL A 223 4.46 -6.73 -13.31
C VAL A 223 4.74 -5.48 -12.47
N ASP A 224 5.40 -4.51 -13.07
CA ASP A 224 5.52 -3.17 -12.49
C ASP A 224 4.28 -2.34 -12.82
N PHE A 225 3.40 -2.20 -11.83
CA PHE A 225 2.16 -1.44 -11.97
C PHE A 225 2.38 0.07 -12.12
N SER A 226 3.56 0.61 -11.82
CA SER A 226 3.86 2.04 -12.10
C SER A 226 4.04 2.32 -13.59
N LYS A 227 4.32 1.28 -14.38
CA LYS A 227 4.58 1.32 -15.82
C LYS A 227 3.54 0.55 -16.61
N LEU A 228 2.36 0.35 -16.04
CA LEU A 228 1.34 -0.48 -16.65
C LEU A 228 0.83 0.13 -17.97
N SER A 229 0.80 1.45 -18.07
CA SER A 229 0.42 2.18 -19.29
C SER A 229 1.46 2.12 -20.41
N ASP A 230 2.70 1.72 -20.11
CA ASP A 230 3.75 1.60 -21.12
C ASP A 230 3.51 0.35 -21.98
N PRO A 231 3.66 0.39 -23.32
CA PRO A 231 3.56 -0.81 -24.16
C PRO A 231 4.51 -1.93 -23.67
N ASP A 232 5.75 -1.56 -23.35
CA ASP A 232 6.82 -2.43 -22.88
C ASP A 232 6.88 -2.52 -21.33
N THR A 233 5.72 -2.70 -20.68
CA THR A 233 5.65 -2.85 -19.22
C THR A 233 6.64 -3.91 -18.74
N PRO A 234 7.61 -3.57 -17.87
CA PRO A 234 8.61 -4.53 -17.43
C PRO A 234 8.00 -5.70 -16.66
N LEU A 235 8.36 -6.91 -17.08
CA LEU A 235 8.12 -8.13 -16.33
C LEU A 235 9.28 -8.39 -15.38
N PHE A 236 8.94 -8.68 -14.13
CA PHE A 236 9.87 -9.08 -13.10
C PHE A 236 9.83 -10.59 -12.98
N GLN A 237 10.93 -11.24 -13.31
CA GLN A 237 11.12 -12.67 -13.15
C GLN A 237 11.78 -12.99 -11.81
N GLY A 238 11.36 -14.09 -11.21
CA GLY A 238 11.95 -14.67 -10.02
C GLY A 238 11.80 -16.18 -10.01
N THR A 239 12.17 -16.82 -8.90
CA THR A 239 12.01 -18.27 -8.72
C THR A 239 11.35 -18.64 -7.40
N ILE A 240 10.73 -19.81 -7.33
CA ILE A 240 10.21 -20.36 -6.08
C ILE A 240 11.37 -20.89 -5.22
N LEU A 241 11.58 -20.30 -4.04
CA LEU A 241 12.58 -20.74 -3.06
C LEU A 241 12.03 -21.80 -2.09
N LYS A 242 10.78 -21.65 -1.65
CA LYS A 242 10.09 -22.63 -0.80
C LYS A 242 8.60 -22.68 -1.18
N LYS A 243 8.06 -23.89 -1.36
CA LYS A 243 6.63 -24.11 -1.64
C LYS A 243 5.74 -23.77 -0.45
N ASN A 244 6.16 -24.09 0.77
CA ASN A 244 5.34 -23.93 1.97
C ASN A 244 6.12 -23.14 3.02
N VAL A 245 5.49 -22.09 3.53
CA VAL A 245 6.10 -21.13 4.43
C VAL A 245 5.10 -20.85 5.57
N GLY A 246 5.56 -20.97 6.82
CA GLY A 246 4.74 -20.75 8.02
C GLY A 246 5.01 -21.82 9.08
N GLU A 247 4.07 -21.99 10.02
CA GLU A 247 4.06 -23.13 10.95
C GLU A 247 4.03 -24.46 10.17
N GLU A 248 4.42 -25.56 10.81
CA GLU A 248 4.67 -26.88 10.17
C GLU A 248 3.53 -27.41 9.26
N LYS A 249 2.33 -26.83 9.30
CA LYS A 249 1.17 -27.19 8.46
C LYS A 249 0.69 -26.10 7.49
N SER A 250 1.34 -24.94 7.41
CA SER A 250 0.93 -23.85 6.52
C SER A 250 1.32 -24.14 5.06
N THR A 251 0.35 -24.49 4.22
CA THR A 251 0.54 -24.76 2.79
C THR A 251 0.21 -23.57 1.88
N LYS A 252 -0.03 -22.39 2.46
CA LYS A 252 -0.73 -21.27 1.80
C LYS A 252 0.17 -20.24 1.14
N VAL A 253 1.48 -20.29 1.37
CA VAL A 253 2.40 -19.20 1.02
C VAL A 253 3.68 -19.73 0.39
N PHE A 254 4.09 -19.09 -0.71
CA PHE A 254 5.39 -19.26 -1.35
C PHE A 254 6.44 -18.32 -0.75
N LYS A 255 7.69 -18.78 -0.67
CA LYS A 255 8.89 -17.92 -0.58
C LYS A 255 9.50 -17.83 -1.97
N LEU A 256 9.83 -16.63 -2.42
CA LEU A 256 10.30 -16.36 -3.77
C LEU A 256 11.63 -15.60 -3.75
N ASP A 257 12.46 -15.85 -4.75
CA ASP A 257 13.56 -14.96 -5.13
C ASP A 257 13.04 -14.02 -6.21
N LEU A 258 12.23 -13.06 -5.80
CA LEU A 258 11.63 -12.07 -6.68
C LEU A 258 11.79 -10.72 -6.00
N GLN A 259 12.45 -9.79 -6.70
CA GLN A 259 12.68 -8.42 -6.21
C GLN A 259 11.37 -7.63 -6.26
N VAL A 260 10.56 -7.78 -5.21
CA VAL A 260 9.27 -7.12 -5.05
C VAL A 260 9.47 -5.74 -4.44
N LYS A 261 9.09 -4.71 -5.18
CA LYS A 261 8.95 -3.34 -4.69
C LYS A 261 7.51 -3.08 -4.26
N ARG A 262 7.23 -1.96 -3.58
CA ARG A 262 5.89 -1.64 -3.05
C ARG A 262 4.80 -1.67 -4.14
N ASN A 263 5.11 -1.15 -5.32
CA ASN A 263 4.25 -1.12 -6.50
C ASN A 263 3.91 -2.51 -7.05
N HIS A 264 4.61 -3.60 -6.69
CA HIS A 264 4.27 -4.96 -7.11
C HIS A 264 3.28 -5.65 -6.15
N SER A 265 3.14 -5.13 -4.93
CA SER A 265 2.33 -5.78 -3.91
C SER A 265 0.83 -5.68 -4.22
N GLY A 266 0.13 -6.79 -4.00
CA GLY A 266 -1.27 -6.93 -4.39
C GLY A 266 -1.47 -7.30 -5.86
N GLY A 267 -0.40 -7.31 -6.65
CA GLY A 267 -0.40 -7.85 -8.00
C GLY A 267 -0.44 -9.38 -8.03
N PRO A 268 -0.80 -9.97 -9.17
CA PRO A 268 -0.74 -11.40 -9.33
C PRO A 268 0.71 -11.87 -9.46
N LEU A 269 0.95 -13.06 -8.92
CA LEU A 269 2.09 -13.89 -9.25
C LEU A 269 1.67 -14.81 -10.40
N LEU A 270 2.40 -14.76 -11.51
CA LEU A 270 2.07 -15.45 -12.75
C LEU A 270 3.05 -16.58 -13.02
N ASN A 271 2.57 -17.65 -13.66
CA ASN A 271 3.43 -18.63 -14.32
C ASN A 271 3.79 -18.19 -15.76
N LYS A 272 4.63 -18.96 -16.45
CA LYS A 272 5.07 -18.64 -17.83
C LYS A 272 3.95 -18.57 -18.88
N TRP A 273 2.73 -18.97 -18.52
CA TRP A 273 1.53 -18.95 -19.37
C TRP A 273 0.57 -17.81 -19.01
N GLY A 274 0.94 -16.95 -18.06
CA GLY A 274 0.13 -15.83 -17.59
C GLY A 274 -1.06 -16.23 -16.71
N GLN A 275 -1.07 -17.44 -16.15
CA GLN A 275 -2.07 -17.85 -15.15
C GLN A 275 -1.63 -17.39 -13.76
N VAL A 276 -2.60 -17.01 -12.93
CA VAL A 276 -2.38 -16.54 -11.57
C VAL A 276 -2.13 -17.74 -10.65
N ILE A 277 -0.87 -17.91 -10.24
CA ILE A 277 -0.44 -18.92 -9.26
C ILE A 277 -0.38 -18.37 -7.84
N GLY A 278 -0.64 -17.07 -7.67
CA GLY A 278 -0.72 -16.44 -6.35
C GLY A 278 -0.90 -14.93 -6.39
N MET A 279 -0.85 -14.29 -5.22
CA MET A 279 -0.86 -12.84 -5.04
C MET A 279 0.36 -12.41 -4.24
N VAL A 280 1.11 -11.42 -4.75
CA VAL A 280 2.35 -10.94 -4.17
C VAL A 280 2.08 -10.14 -2.88
N LEU A 281 2.71 -10.53 -1.78
CA LEU A 281 2.57 -9.90 -0.46
C LEU A 281 3.55 -8.74 -0.27
N THR A 282 3.18 -7.75 0.56
CA THR A 282 4.14 -6.72 0.97
C THR A 282 5.22 -7.32 1.87
N PRO A 283 6.47 -6.83 1.80
CA PRO A 283 7.52 -7.18 2.76
C PRO A 283 7.10 -6.96 4.23
N ARG A 284 6.24 -5.97 4.49
CA ARG A 284 5.69 -5.68 5.83
C ARG A 284 4.73 -6.73 6.34
N PHE A 285 3.78 -7.15 5.52
CA PHE A 285 2.86 -8.23 5.88
C PHE A 285 3.63 -9.52 6.13
N ALA A 286 4.62 -9.79 5.28
CA ALA A 286 5.50 -10.93 5.47
C ALA A 286 6.22 -10.82 6.83
N LYS A 287 6.92 -9.72 7.09
CA LYS A 287 7.61 -9.53 8.38
C LYS A 287 6.69 -9.68 9.60
N LYS A 288 5.44 -9.20 9.54
CA LYS A 288 4.49 -9.25 10.68
C LYS A 288 3.94 -10.65 10.95
N ASN A 289 3.57 -11.40 9.90
CA ASN A 289 2.89 -12.70 10.04
C ASN A 289 3.83 -13.89 9.94
N PHE A 290 5.04 -13.66 9.45
CA PHE A 290 6.07 -14.65 9.20
C PHE A 290 7.35 -14.34 9.99
N THR A 291 7.25 -13.66 11.14
CA THR A 291 8.36 -13.30 12.05
C THR A 291 9.28 -14.47 12.44
N ARG A 292 8.81 -15.72 12.37
CA ARG A 292 9.61 -16.94 12.61
C ARG A 292 10.37 -17.45 11.39
N LEU A 293 10.13 -16.90 10.21
CA LEU A 293 10.80 -17.28 8.99
C LEU A 293 12.02 -16.39 8.89
N GLU A 294 13.20 -17.04 8.93
CA GLU A 294 14.54 -16.48 8.73
C GLU A 294 14.47 -15.09 8.11
N GLU A 295 14.98 -14.09 8.84
CA GLU A 295 15.15 -12.68 8.41
C GLU A 295 15.10 -12.64 6.88
N PRO A 296 14.05 -12.06 6.26
CA PRO A 296 13.95 -12.06 4.82
C PRO A 296 15.28 -11.50 4.34
N SER A 297 16.10 -12.38 3.74
CA SER A 297 17.31 -11.94 3.07
C SER A 297 16.86 -10.79 2.19
N LYS A 298 17.66 -9.73 2.03
CA LYS A 298 17.26 -8.48 1.35
C LYS A 298 16.64 -8.66 -0.06
N LYS A 299 16.56 -9.91 -0.57
CA LYS A 299 15.99 -10.34 -1.85
C LYS A 299 14.75 -11.25 -1.75
N ALA A 300 14.41 -11.83 -0.60
CA ALA A 300 13.29 -12.78 -0.49
C ALA A 300 11.93 -12.08 -0.39
N SER A 301 10.97 -12.51 -1.19
CA SER A 301 9.58 -12.05 -1.16
C SER A 301 8.61 -13.23 -1.00
N PHE A 302 7.32 -12.93 -0.83
CA PHE A 302 6.31 -13.93 -0.51
C PHE A 302 5.04 -13.72 -1.34
N ALA A 303 4.31 -14.80 -1.57
CA ALA A 303 3.02 -14.75 -2.24
C ALA A 303 2.05 -15.75 -1.64
N ILE A 304 0.78 -15.36 -1.55
CA ILE A 304 -0.32 -16.28 -1.21
C ILE A 304 -0.61 -17.14 -2.43
N LYS A 305 -0.73 -18.46 -2.26
CA LYS A 305 -0.95 -19.40 -3.36
C LYS A 305 -2.35 -19.33 -3.98
N SER A 306 -2.44 -19.65 -5.26
CA SER A 306 -3.70 -19.71 -6.00
C SER A 306 -4.70 -20.69 -5.41
N SER A 307 -4.29 -21.85 -4.88
CA SER A 307 -5.18 -22.79 -4.17
C SER A 307 -5.89 -22.15 -2.98
N TYR A 308 -5.19 -21.29 -2.23
CA TYR A 308 -5.82 -20.56 -1.12
C TYR A 308 -6.73 -19.43 -1.62
N LEU A 309 -6.34 -18.77 -2.72
CA LEU A 309 -7.23 -17.81 -3.39
C LEU A 309 -8.49 -18.49 -3.92
N ASP A 310 -8.36 -19.67 -4.53
CA ASP A 310 -9.48 -20.47 -5.05
C ASP A 310 -10.48 -20.82 -3.95
N GLN A 311 -9.99 -21.29 -2.80
CA GLN A 311 -10.81 -21.55 -1.62
C GLN A 311 -11.58 -20.31 -1.15
N ILE A 312 -10.91 -19.15 -1.15
CA ILE A 312 -11.54 -17.88 -0.79
C ILE A 312 -12.63 -17.52 -1.80
N LEU A 313 -12.32 -17.54 -3.09
CA LEU A 313 -13.20 -17.10 -4.17
C LEU A 313 -14.42 -18.03 -4.30
N SER A 314 -14.22 -19.33 -4.17
CA SER A 314 -15.27 -20.37 -4.21
C SER A 314 -16.18 -20.34 -2.97
N GLY A 315 -15.72 -19.73 -1.87
CA GLY A 315 -16.50 -19.59 -0.63
C GLY A 315 -17.33 -18.31 -0.57
N LEU A 316 -17.45 -17.55 -1.66
CA LEU A 316 -18.21 -16.29 -1.70
C LEU A 316 -19.66 -16.51 -2.16
N PRO A 317 -20.62 -15.70 -1.67
CA PRO A 317 -21.99 -15.77 -2.15
C PRO A 317 -22.08 -15.51 -3.66
N GLY A 318 -22.75 -16.41 -4.40
CA GLY A 318 -22.96 -16.27 -5.85
C GLY A 318 -21.74 -16.55 -6.72
N SER A 319 -20.67 -17.15 -6.18
CA SER A 319 -19.50 -17.49 -6.98
C SER A 319 -19.77 -18.65 -7.94
N ALA A 320 -19.53 -18.43 -9.24
CA ALA A 320 -19.19 -19.54 -10.12
C ALA A 320 -17.79 -20.06 -9.74
N LYS A 321 -17.52 -21.37 -9.91
CA LYS A 321 -16.16 -21.90 -9.74
C LYS A 321 -15.20 -21.08 -10.62
N PRO A 322 -14.07 -20.59 -10.11
CA PRO A 322 -13.09 -19.89 -10.92
C PRO A 322 -12.71 -20.75 -12.14
N GLY A 323 -12.74 -20.15 -13.33
CA GLY A 323 -12.37 -20.87 -14.55
C GLY A 323 -10.95 -21.42 -14.42
N HIS A 324 -10.80 -22.72 -14.64
CA HIS A 324 -9.51 -23.37 -14.87
C HIS A 324 -9.41 -23.59 -16.38
N LEU A 325 -8.42 -23.00 -17.05
CA LEU A 325 -8.19 -23.27 -18.46
C LEU A 325 -7.68 -24.70 -18.66
N PRO A 326 -8.02 -25.37 -19.78
CA PRO A 326 -7.37 -26.63 -20.18
C PRO A 326 -5.86 -26.45 -20.38
N GLU A 327 -5.09 -27.52 -20.12
CA GLU A 327 -3.62 -27.56 -20.03
C GLU A 327 -2.83 -27.09 -21.27
N LYS A 328 -3.47 -26.82 -22.41
CA LYS A 328 -2.78 -26.40 -23.63
C LYS A 328 -3.27 -25.03 -24.09
N THR A 329 -2.64 -24.00 -23.55
CA THR A 329 -2.49 -22.74 -24.27
C THR A 329 -1.62 -22.99 -25.51
N VAL A 330 -2.07 -22.51 -26.66
CA VAL A 330 -1.46 -22.67 -27.99
C VAL A 330 0.01 -22.22 -27.99
N GLU A 331 0.87 -22.81 -28.82
CA GLU A 331 2.20 -22.24 -29.12
C GLU A 331 2.06 -20.74 -29.42
N GLY A 332 2.69 -19.88 -28.60
CA GLY A 332 2.54 -18.42 -28.67
C GLY A 332 1.87 -17.75 -27.47
N ASP A 333 1.51 -18.50 -26.42
CA ASP A 333 0.84 -17.97 -25.22
C ASP A 333 1.79 -17.71 -24.04
N SER A 334 2.96 -17.12 -24.30
CA SER A 334 3.91 -16.78 -23.23
C SER A 334 3.41 -15.60 -22.38
N VAL A 335 3.84 -15.53 -21.13
CA VAL A 335 3.51 -14.42 -20.22
C VAL A 335 3.97 -13.07 -20.77
N GLU A 336 5.07 -13.03 -21.52
CA GLU A 336 5.60 -11.84 -22.21
C GLU A 336 4.66 -11.35 -23.31
N LEU A 337 4.07 -12.27 -24.09
CA LEU A 337 3.10 -11.91 -25.13
C LEU A 337 1.77 -11.48 -24.51
N LYS A 338 1.34 -12.15 -23.45
CA LYS A 338 0.11 -11.77 -22.72
C LYS A 338 0.24 -10.42 -22.07
N ILE A 339 1.35 -10.13 -21.37
CA ILE A 339 1.49 -8.83 -20.73
C ILE A 339 1.47 -7.70 -21.75
N SER A 340 2.00 -7.90 -22.95
CA SER A 340 2.01 -6.90 -24.02
C SER A 340 0.59 -6.59 -24.55
N SER A 341 -0.40 -7.44 -24.27
CA SER A 341 -1.78 -7.24 -24.66
C SER A 341 -2.54 -6.30 -23.71
N ASN A 342 -3.15 -5.26 -24.29
CA ASN A 342 -4.10 -4.40 -23.57
C ASN A 342 -5.26 -5.18 -22.94
N ALA A 343 -5.67 -6.31 -23.53
CA ALA A 343 -6.75 -7.12 -22.99
C ALA A 343 -6.36 -7.77 -21.65
N PHE A 344 -5.11 -8.23 -21.55
CA PHE A 344 -4.57 -8.78 -20.31
C PHE A 344 -4.39 -7.68 -19.26
N LYS A 345 -3.72 -6.56 -19.62
CA LYS A 345 -3.45 -5.46 -18.68
C LYS A 345 -4.71 -4.82 -18.09
N LYS A 346 -5.84 -4.83 -18.81
CA LYS A 346 -7.17 -4.37 -18.32
C LYS A 346 -7.65 -5.08 -17.05
N ASN A 347 -7.08 -6.24 -16.72
CA ASN A 347 -7.39 -6.93 -15.47
C ASN A 347 -6.78 -6.26 -14.24
N PHE A 348 -5.78 -5.41 -14.40
CA PHE A 348 -5.07 -4.77 -13.31
C PHE A 348 -5.68 -3.41 -12.99
N ILE A 349 -5.78 -3.13 -11.69
CA ILE A 349 -6.54 -1.98 -11.20
C ILE A 349 -5.74 -1.31 -10.08
N PHE A 350 -5.71 0.02 -10.12
CA PHE A 350 -5.27 0.80 -8.96
C PHE A 350 -6.44 0.96 -8.00
N ILE A 351 -6.20 0.65 -6.74
CA ILE A 351 -7.18 0.85 -5.68
C ILE A 351 -6.99 2.26 -5.12
N GLU A 352 -8.07 3.03 -5.09
CA GLU A 352 -8.11 4.35 -4.48
C GLU A 352 -9.12 4.38 -3.34
N LYS A 353 -8.81 5.16 -2.31
CA LYS A 353 -9.70 5.39 -1.16
C LYS A 353 -9.96 6.87 -0.95
N GLU A 354 -11.11 7.17 -0.36
CA GLU A 354 -11.46 8.53 0.07
C GLU A 354 -10.59 8.93 1.28
N ASN A 355 -10.06 10.16 1.26
CA ASN A 355 -9.15 10.74 2.28
C ASN A 355 -9.80 10.93 3.65
#